data_AF-A0A0B6YK37-F1
#
_entry.id   AF-A0A0B6YK37-F1
#
_cell.length_a   1.000
_cell.length_b   1.000
_cell.length_c   1.000
_cell.angle_alpha   90.00
_cell.angle_beta   90.00
_cell.angle_gamma   90.00
#
_symmetry.space_group_name_H-M   'P 1'
#
loop_
_entity.id
_entity.type
_entity.pdbx_description
1 polymer ?
#
loop_
_entity_poly.entity_id
_entity_poly.type
_entity_poly.pdbx_seq_one_letter_code
_entity_poly.pdbx_strand_id
1 'polypeptide(L)'
;DKFQAIIVLKALRPDKVTNAMQDYVAENMGQRFIEPQTSDLGLVYKDSSPTIPLVFVLSQGTDPANDLYKFAEIMRFSKKLNPISLGQGQGPRAEAMMKESMERGKWVFFQNCHLAPSFMPTLERLVEHIDPDKVHRDFRLWLTSMPSEKFPVYILQNSSKMTVEPPKGIKANLLRSYMGFTDDFLNQCGNKVSELKHLLLSLCLFHGVVIERRKFGALGFNIPYEFTDGDLRICVSQLKMFLIEYAEIPFKVLVYTAGHINYGG
;
A
#
# COMPACT_ATOMS: atom_id res chain seq x y z
N ASP A 1 22.99 -31.67 9.20
CA ASP A 1 22.21 -30.48 9.59
C ASP A 1 21.60 -29.86 8.33
N LYS A 2 20.31 -29.47 8.36
CA LYS A 2 19.61 -28.88 7.20
C LYS A 2 20.21 -27.52 6.82
N PHE A 3 20.69 -26.74 7.80
CA PHE A 3 21.35 -25.47 7.51
C PHE A 3 22.69 -25.67 6.78
N GLN A 4 23.51 -26.62 7.23
CA GLN A 4 24.74 -27.01 6.53
C GLN A 4 24.50 -27.47 5.08
N ALA A 5 23.39 -28.17 4.81
CA ALA A 5 23.04 -28.57 3.44
C ALA A 5 22.78 -27.36 2.52
N ILE A 6 22.25 -26.24 3.06
CA ILE A 6 22.07 -24.98 2.31
C ILE A 6 23.41 -24.36 1.93
N ILE A 7 24.46 -24.53 2.75
CA ILE A 7 25.81 -24.05 2.41
C ILE A 7 26.34 -24.77 1.16
N VAL A 8 26.16 -26.10 1.10
CA VAL A 8 26.52 -26.88 -0.10
C VAL A 8 25.66 -26.48 -1.29
N LEU A 9 24.35 -26.27 -1.09
CA LEU A 9 23.45 -25.78 -2.14
C LEU A 9 23.89 -24.41 -2.66
N LYS A 10 24.33 -23.49 -1.80
CA LYS A 10 24.83 -22.17 -2.21
C LYS A 10 26.05 -22.28 -3.12
N ALA A 11 26.94 -23.25 -2.87
CA ALA A 11 28.11 -23.48 -3.70
C ALA A 11 27.75 -24.06 -5.08
N LEU A 12 26.74 -24.93 -5.17
CA LEU A 12 26.39 -25.65 -6.40
C LEU A 12 25.25 -25.00 -7.21
N ARG A 13 24.27 -24.41 -6.53
CA ARG A 13 22.99 -23.89 -7.04
C ARG A 13 22.56 -22.64 -6.25
N PRO A 14 23.29 -21.51 -6.40
CA PRO A 14 22.98 -20.27 -5.70
C PRO A 14 21.55 -19.76 -5.98
N ASP A 15 21.00 -20.09 -7.15
CA ASP A 15 19.62 -19.78 -7.56
C ASP A 15 18.55 -20.45 -6.68
N LYS A 16 18.88 -21.54 -5.98
CA LYS A 16 17.95 -22.28 -5.12
C LYS A 16 18.04 -21.91 -3.64
N VAL A 17 18.99 -21.07 -3.26
CA VAL A 17 19.25 -20.72 -1.85
C VAL A 17 18.03 -20.03 -1.22
N THR A 18 17.37 -19.11 -1.92
CA THR A 18 16.21 -18.40 -1.38
C THR A 18 15.07 -19.37 -1.02
N ASN A 19 14.76 -20.32 -1.92
CA ASN A 19 13.71 -21.31 -1.68
C ASN A 19 14.10 -22.26 -0.52
N ALA A 20 15.34 -22.75 -0.51
CA ALA A 20 15.80 -23.63 0.56
C ALA A 20 15.82 -22.94 1.93
N MET A 21 16.12 -21.64 1.98
CA MET A 21 16.00 -20.83 3.19
C MET A 21 14.54 -20.66 3.62
N GLN A 22 13.60 -20.45 2.67
CA GLN A 22 12.18 -20.40 2.99
C GLN A 22 11.67 -21.73 3.57
N ASP A 23 12.03 -22.85 2.95
CA ASP A 23 11.67 -24.19 3.44
C ASP A 23 12.22 -24.41 4.85
N TYR A 24 13.48 -24.03 5.09
CA TYR A 24 14.10 -24.12 6.40
C TYR A 24 13.37 -23.28 7.46
N VAL A 25 12.97 -22.04 7.13
CA VAL A 25 12.19 -21.19 8.04
C VAL A 25 10.80 -21.78 8.30
N ALA A 26 10.12 -22.27 7.26
CA ALA A 26 8.80 -22.88 7.38
C ALA A 26 8.80 -24.11 8.29
N GLU A 27 9.82 -24.96 8.17
CA GLU A 27 9.95 -26.16 9.01
C GLU A 27 10.26 -25.84 10.49
N ASN A 28 11.05 -24.80 10.77
CA ASN A 28 11.52 -24.50 12.13
C ASN A 28 10.64 -23.48 12.87
N MET A 29 10.04 -22.52 12.16
CA MET A 29 9.25 -21.44 12.74
C MET A 29 7.78 -21.47 12.30
N GLY A 30 7.46 -22.19 11.23
CA GLY A 30 6.12 -22.31 10.67
C GLY A 30 5.92 -21.48 9.39
N GLN A 31 4.96 -21.92 8.58
CA GLN A 31 4.64 -21.36 7.26
C GLN A 31 4.34 -19.86 7.27
N ARG A 32 3.75 -19.35 8.37
CA ARG A 32 3.37 -17.93 8.54
C ARG A 32 4.52 -16.92 8.45
N PHE A 33 5.77 -17.38 8.56
CA PHE A 33 6.97 -16.54 8.48
C PHE A 33 7.51 -16.39 7.05
N ILE A 34 7.01 -17.19 6.10
CA ILE A 34 7.36 -17.08 4.68
C ILE A 34 6.18 -16.65 3.80
N GLU A 35 4.96 -16.74 4.31
CA GLU A 35 3.77 -16.26 3.63
C GLU A 35 3.61 -14.74 3.77
N PRO A 36 3.12 -14.05 2.73
CA PRO A 36 2.81 -12.63 2.82
C PRO A 36 1.74 -12.41 3.89
N GLN A 37 2.06 -11.66 4.94
CA GLN A 37 1.06 -11.22 5.91
C GLN A 37 0.37 -9.98 5.39
N THR A 38 -0.96 -9.99 5.36
CA THR A 38 -1.75 -8.79 5.09
C THR A 38 -1.64 -7.86 6.29
N SER A 39 -1.23 -6.62 6.06
CA SER A 39 -1.20 -5.58 7.11
C SER A 39 -2.62 -5.27 7.58
N ASP A 40 -3.01 -5.81 8.74
CA ASP A 40 -4.30 -5.50 9.37
C ASP A 40 -4.18 -4.20 10.16
N LEU A 41 -4.77 -3.13 9.63
CA LEU A 41 -4.81 -1.82 10.29
C LEU A 41 -5.49 -1.87 11.66
N GLY A 42 -6.44 -2.78 11.87
CA GLY A 42 -7.12 -2.95 13.14
C GLY A 42 -6.21 -3.48 14.24
N LEU A 43 -5.35 -4.45 13.93
CA LEU A 43 -4.37 -4.98 14.88
C LEU A 43 -3.36 -3.90 15.28
N VAL A 44 -2.78 -3.21 14.31
CA VAL A 44 -1.76 -2.19 14.60
C VAL A 44 -2.35 -0.97 15.29
N TYR A 45 -3.60 -0.61 14.97
CA TYR A 45 -4.33 0.43 15.70
C TYR A 45 -4.57 0.04 17.16
N LYS A 46 -4.93 -1.22 17.44
CA LYS A 46 -5.17 -1.70 18.80
C LYS A 46 -3.91 -1.60 19.68
N ASP A 47 -2.75 -1.82 19.08
CA ASP A 47 -1.46 -1.72 19.76
C ASP A 47 -0.89 -0.28 19.79
N SER A 48 -1.62 0.70 19.24
CA SER A 48 -1.22 2.11 19.20
C SER A 48 -1.81 2.94 20.34
N SER A 49 -1.17 4.07 20.64
CA SER A 49 -1.60 5.03 21.66
C SER A 49 -1.58 6.47 21.10
N PRO A 50 -2.12 7.46 21.83
CA PRO A 50 -1.98 8.87 21.47
C PRO A 50 -0.52 9.37 21.39
N THR A 51 0.40 8.71 22.08
CA THR A 51 1.82 9.10 22.16
C THR A 51 2.72 8.27 21.24
N ILE A 52 2.19 7.19 20.65
CA ILE A 52 2.93 6.29 19.75
C ILE A 52 2.37 6.47 18.35
N PRO A 53 3.07 7.18 17.45
CA PRO A 53 2.63 7.38 16.08
C PRO A 53 2.57 6.07 15.28
N LEU A 54 1.79 6.10 14.21
CA LEU A 54 1.65 5.03 13.24
C LEU A 54 2.31 5.45 11.93
N VAL A 55 3.29 4.69 11.45
CA VAL A 55 4.08 5.04 10.27
C VAL A 55 3.93 4.00 9.18
N PHE A 56 3.39 4.43 8.05
CA PHE A 56 3.45 3.71 6.79
C PHE A 56 4.78 3.99 6.10
N VAL A 57 5.63 2.97 6.05
CA VAL A 57 6.84 2.98 5.23
C VAL A 57 6.44 2.58 3.81
N LEU A 58 6.53 3.54 2.90
CA LEU A 58 6.11 3.38 1.52
C LEU A 58 7.22 2.77 0.68
N SER A 59 6.83 1.83 -0.18
CA SER A 59 7.60 1.48 -1.37
C SER A 59 7.13 2.34 -2.55
N GLN A 60 7.96 2.44 -3.60
CA GLN A 60 7.55 3.06 -4.86
C GLN A 60 6.25 2.40 -5.37
N GLY A 61 5.29 3.21 -5.79
CA GLY A 61 4.02 2.80 -6.38
C GLY A 61 2.94 2.45 -5.38
N THR A 62 3.19 2.67 -4.08
CA THR A 62 2.23 2.33 -3.01
C THR A 62 1.69 3.58 -2.32
N ASP A 63 0.37 3.59 -2.09
CA ASP A 63 -0.32 4.63 -1.32
C ASP A 63 -1.40 4.00 -0.41
N PRO A 64 -1.21 4.00 0.92
CA PRO A 64 -2.16 3.43 1.87
C PRO A 64 -3.29 4.40 2.25
N ALA A 65 -3.37 5.60 1.66
CA ALA A 65 -4.36 6.61 2.04
C ALA A 65 -5.79 6.06 1.97
N ASN A 66 -6.13 5.34 0.88
CA ASN A 66 -7.45 4.73 0.71
C ASN A 66 -7.76 3.67 1.76
N ASP A 67 -6.76 2.87 2.15
CA ASP A 67 -6.94 1.84 3.18
C ASP A 67 -7.18 2.50 4.54
N LEU A 68 -6.46 3.59 4.85
CA LEU A 68 -6.67 4.38 6.06
C LEU A 68 -8.05 5.07 6.06
N TYR A 69 -8.53 5.60 4.93
CA TYR A 69 -9.87 6.20 4.84
C TYR A 69 -10.97 5.18 5.10
N LYS A 70 -10.88 3.99 4.49
CA LYS A 70 -11.81 2.88 4.76
C LYS A 70 -11.76 2.45 6.22
N PHE A 71 -10.55 2.36 6.79
CA PHE A 71 -10.38 2.02 8.19
C PHE A 71 -10.99 3.07 9.13
N ALA A 72 -10.80 4.36 8.83
CA ALA A 72 -11.43 5.44 9.57
C ALA A 72 -12.96 5.39 9.49
N GLU A 73 -13.55 4.94 8.37
CA GLU A 73 -15.00 4.72 8.25
C GLU A 73 -15.48 3.59 9.17
N ILE A 74 -14.80 2.45 9.15
CA ILE A 74 -15.09 1.32 10.05
C ILE A 74 -15.03 1.76 11.52
N MET A 75 -14.03 2.57 11.87
CA MET A 75 -13.83 3.10 13.23
C MET A 75 -14.73 4.30 13.56
N ARG A 76 -15.59 4.75 12.64
CA ARG A 76 -16.45 5.96 12.77
C ARG A 76 -15.66 7.25 13.01
N PHE A 77 -14.44 7.31 12.49
CA PHE A 77 -13.50 8.43 12.55
C PHE A 77 -13.39 9.23 11.25
N SER A 78 -14.12 8.92 10.18
CA SER A 78 -14.00 9.63 8.89
C SER A 78 -14.12 11.14 9.00
N LYS A 79 -15.06 11.65 9.82
CA LYS A 79 -15.24 13.11 10.05
C LYS A 79 -14.22 13.71 11.01
N LYS A 80 -13.45 12.87 11.69
CA LYS A 80 -12.41 13.22 12.67
C LYS A 80 -11.00 12.93 12.17
N LEU A 81 -10.84 12.48 10.93
CA LEU A 81 -9.56 12.27 10.28
C LEU A 81 -9.21 13.51 9.45
N ASN A 82 -8.11 14.17 9.80
CA ASN A 82 -7.62 15.35 9.14
C ASN A 82 -6.34 15.02 8.34
N PRO A 83 -6.43 14.83 7.01
CA PRO A 83 -5.27 14.60 6.17
C PRO A 83 -4.58 15.92 5.76
N ILE A 84 -3.25 15.91 5.71
CA ILE A 84 -2.41 16.92 5.05
C ILE A 84 -1.32 16.21 4.27
N SER A 85 -1.21 16.48 2.97
CA SER A 85 -0.02 16.13 2.20
C SER A 85 1.06 17.17 2.45
N LEU A 86 2.18 16.74 3.05
CA LEU A 86 3.27 17.63 3.39
C LEU A 86 4.07 17.99 2.13
N GLY A 87 4.33 19.29 2.00
CA GLY A 87 5.12 19.89 0.94
C GLY A 87 5.58 21.27 1.37
N GLN A 88 6.13 22.04 0.44
CA GLN A 88 6.64 23.38 0.74
C GLN A 88 5.53 24.27 1.33
N GLY A 89 5.79 24.88 2.48
CA GLY A 89 4.89 25.83 3.13
C GLY A 89 3.77 25.23 4.00
N GLN A 90 3.63 23.89 4.09
CA GLN A 90 2.54 23.27 4.89
C GLN A 90 2.85 23.16 6.40
N GLY A 91 4.10 23.37 6.82
CA GLY A 91 4.56 23.16 8.20
C GLY A 91 3.71 23.85 9.28
N PRO A 92 3.47 25.18 9.20
CA PRO A 92 2.68 25.89 10.22
C PRO A 92 1.24 25.37 10.33
N ARG A 93 0.62 25.03 9.19
CA ARG A 93 -0.73 24.45 9.15
C ARG A 93 -0.75 23.05 9.76
N ALA A 94 0.26 22.23 9.46
CA ALA A 94 0.40 20.89 10.02
C ALA A 94 0.57 20.94 11.55
N GLU A 95 1.42 21.83 12.07
CA GLU A 95 1.60 22.03 13.51
C GLU A 95 0.30 22.46 14.21
N ALA A 96 -0.42 23.46 13.66
CA ALA A 96 -1.68 23.91 14.22
C ALA A 96 -2.74 22.80 14.23
N MET A 97 -2.84 22.03 13.14
CA MET A 97 -3.74 20.89 13.03
C MET A 97 -3.43 19.80 14.07
N MET A 98 -2.14 19.52 14.31
CA MET A 98 -1.73 18.53 15.30
C MET A 98 -2.14 18.97 16.70
N LYS A 99 -1.87 20.22 17.08
CA LYS A 99 -2.25 20.78 18.39
C LYS A 99 -3.76 20.70 18.63
N GLU A 100 -4.58 21.18 17.68
CA GLU A 100 -6.04 21.10 17.79
C GLU A 100 -6.53 19.65 17.89
N SER A 101 -5.91 18.75 17.12
CA SER A 101 -6.32 17.34 17.08
C SER A 101 -5.97 16.59 18.37
N MET A 102 -4.85 16.95 19.02
CA MET A 102 -4.47 16.41 20.34
C MET A 102 -5.49 16.78 21.42
N GLU A 103 -6.03 18.01 21.39
CA GLU A 103 -7.06 18.45 22.34
C GLU A 103 -8.43 17.83 22.05
N ARG A 104 -8.81 17.74 20.78
CA ARG A 104 -10.15 17.32 20.35
C ARG A 104 -10.30 15.81 20.09
N GLY A 105 -9.23 15.03 20.23
CA GLY A 105 -9.27 13.60 19.97
C GLY A 105 -9.52 13.26 18.51
N LYS A 106 -8.86 13.97 17.60
CA LYS A 106 -8.96 13.74 16.15
C LYS A 106 -7.74 12.95 15.66
N TRP A 107 -7.87 12.31 14.51
CA TRP A 107 -6.74 11.68 13.84
C TRP A 107 -6.10 12.67 12.89
N VAL A 108 -4.78 12.70 12.87
CA VAL A 108 -3.99 13.50 11.93
C VAL A 108 -3.29 12.55 10.98
N PHE A 109 -3.38 12.82 9.68
CA PHE A 109 -2.72 12.02 8.67
C PHE A 109 -1.78 12.87 7.83
N PHE A 110 -0.49 12.85 8.16
CA PHE A 110 0.55 13.52 7.39
C PHE A 110 1.09 12.60 6.31
N GLN A 111 0.88 12.99 5.06
CA GLN A 111 1.35 12.23 3.91
C GLN A 111 2.66 12.80 3.39
N ASN A 112 3.49 11.93 2.82
CA ASN A 112 4.72 12.29 2.11
C ASN A 112 5.73 13.06 2.98
N CYS A 113 5.95 12.62 4.23
CA CYS A 113 6.86 13.27 5.18
C CYS A 113 8.28 13.47 4.61
N HIS A 114 8.78 12.52 3.82
CA HIS A 114 10.06 12.61 3.11
C HIS A 114 10.19 13.83 2.17
N LEU A 115 9.07 14.44 1.71
CA LEU A 115 9.07 15.65 0.87
C LEU A 115 9.10 16.95 1.68
N ALA A 116 8.99 16.89 3.02
CA ALA A 116 9.01 18.05 3.89
C ALA A 116 10.13 17.97 4.96
N PRO A 117 11.41 17.83 4.55
CA PRO A 117 12.52 17.63 5.48
C PRO A 117 12.69 18.80 6.47
N SER A 118 12.30 20.03 6.08
CA SER A 118 12.38 21.20 6.97
C SER A 118 11.36 21.17 8.12
N PHE A 119 10.26 20.43 7.97
CA PHE A 119 9.25 20.29 9.03
C PHE A 119 9.55 19.15 10.00
N MET A 120 10.35 18.15 9.58
CA MET A 120 10.64 16.95 10.36
C MET A 120 11.18 17.23 11.77
N PRO A 121 12.12 18.18 12.00
CA PRO A 121 12.59 18.51 13.35
C PRO A 121 11.50 19.15 14.24
N THR A 122 10.55 19.86 13.65
CA THR A 122 9.39 20.40 14.40
C THR A 122 8.41 19.30 14.74
N LEU A 123 8.14 18.39 13.80
CA LEU A 123 7.30 17.21 14.05
C LEU A 123 7.88 16.33 15.17
N GLU A 124 9.20 16.09 15.17
CA GLU A 124 9.88 15.34 16.23
C GLU A 124 9.63 15.96 17.60
N ARG A 125 9.86 17.27 17.74
CA ARG A 125 9.59 18.00 18.99
C ARG A 125 8.12 17.92 19.40
N LEU A 126 7.19 18.04 18.46
CA LEU A 126 5.75 17.94 18.76
C LEU A 126 5.37 16.56 19.29
N VAL A 127 5.96 15.48 18.74
CA VAL A 127 5.71 14.10 19.20
C VAL A 127 6.36 13.84 20.55
N GLU A 128 7.59 14.31 20.76
CA GLU A 128 8.31 14.15 22.04
C GLU A 128 7.60 14.86 23.20
N HIS A 129 6.95 16.00 22.93
CA HIS A 129 6.26 16.81 23.94
C HIS A 129 4.77 16.46 24.10
N ILE A 130 4.29 15.34 23.54
CA ILE A 130 2.93 14.88 23.81
C ILE A 130 2.84 14.46 25.27
N ASP A 131 2.16 15.29 26.08
CA ASP A 131 1.88 15.01 27.48
C ASP A 131 0.82 13.90 27.60
N PRO A 132 1.18 12.69 28.09
CA PRO A 132 0.26 11.54 28.15
C PRO A 132 -0.97 11.79 29.03
N ASP A 133 -0.87 12.70 30.00
CA ASP A 133 -1.95 13.02 30.94
C ASP A 133 -2.94 14.04 30.37
N LYS A 134 -2.53 14.83 29.37
CA LYS A 134 -3.36 15.88 28.74
C LYS A 134 -3.88 15.52 27.37
N VAL A 135 -3.16 14.71 26.61
CA VAL A 135 -3.55 14.34 25.25
C VAL A 135 -4.87 13.55 25.26
N HIS A 136 -5.77 13.87 24.33
CA HIS A 136 -7.03 13.15 24.22
C HIS A 136 -6.78 11.68 23.82
N ARG A 137 -7.44 10.74 24.52
CA ARG A 137 -7.23 9.28 24.36
C ARG A 137 -7.47 8.74 22.95
N ASP A 138 -8.35 9.40 22.20
CA ASP A 138 -8.67 9.05 20.81
C ASP A 138 -7.71 9.63 19.77
N PHE A 139 -6.83 10.57 20.15
CA PHE A 139 -5.88 11.16 19.21
C PHE A 139 -4.97 10.07 18.63
N ARG A 140 -4.73 10.13 17.32
CA ARG A 140 -3.74 9.29 16.64
C ARG A 140 -3.03 10.09 15.57
N LEU A 141 -1.71 9.90 15.50
CA LEU A 141 -0.86 10.46 14.47
C LEU A 141 -0.49 9.38 13.46
N TRP A 142 -0.95 9.53 12.23
CA TRP A 142 -0.63 8.67 11.09
C TRP A 142 0.33 9.40 10.16
N LEU A 143 1.40 8.73 9.75
CA LEU A 143 2.45 9.29 8.89
C LEU A 143 2.66 8.37 7.68
N THR A 144 2.89 8.94 6.49
CA THR A 144 3.48 8.18 5.37
C THR A 144 4.84 8.75 4.98
N SER A 145 5.80 7.86 4.73
CA SER A 145 7.11 8.26 4.23
C SER A 145 7.79 7.16 3.42
N MET A 146 8.47 7.52 2.34
CA MET A 146 9.56 6.69 1.83
C MET A 146 10.74 6.71 2.84
N PRO A 147 11.60 5.68 2.85
CA PRO A 147 12.85 5.72 3.61
C PRO A 147 13.64 6.99 3.29
N SER A 148 14.03 7.73 4.32
CA SER A 148 14.76 9.00 4.19
C SER A 148 15.62 9.24 5.41
N GLU A 149 16.88 9.65 5.20
CA GLU A 149 17.80 10.05 6.27
C GLU A 149 17.33 11.31 7.03
N LYS A 150 16.38 12.06 6.46
CA LYS A 150 15.80 13.26 7.09
C LYS A 150 14.58 12.95 7.95
N PHE A 151 14.08 11.71 7.94
CA PHE A 151 12.97 11.32 8.79
C PHE A 151 13.44 11.21 10.25
N PRO A 152 12.69 11.74 11.24
CA PRO A 152 13.16 11.79 12.63
C PRO A 152 13.40 10.41 13.23
N VAL A 153 14.60 10.21 13.79
CA VAL A 153 15.00 8.93 14.40
C VAL A 153 14.12 8.64 15.61
N TYR A 154 13.80 9.64 16.42
CA TYR A 154 12.94 9.47 17.59
C TYR A 154 11.56 8.93 17.21
N ILE A 155 10.92 9.51 16.18
CA ILE A 155 9.62 9.02 15.70
C ILE A 155 9.77 7.60 15.16
N LEU A 156 10.81 7.32 14.37
CA LEU A 156 11.03 5.99 13.80
C LEU A 156 11.24 4.92 14.87
N GLN A 157 11.95 5.24 15.96
CA GLN A 157 12.14 4.33 17.08
C GLN A 157 10.85 4.13 17.88
N ASN A 158 10.13 5.22 18.16
CA ASN A 158 8.95 5.25 19.03
C ASN A 158 7.62 5.25 18.26
N SER A 159 7.52 4.46 17.19
CA SER A 159 6.28 4.29 16.43
C SER A 159 5.99 2.83 16.12
N SER A 160 4.74 2.57 15.78
CA SER A 160 4.29 1.33 15.14
C SER A 160 4.48 1.47 13.63
N LYS A 161 5.38 0.67 13.07
CA LYS A 161 5.77 0.74 11.66
C LYS A 161 5.11 -0.37 10.87
N MET A 162 4.62 -0.04 9.69
CA MET A 162 4.12 -1.01 8.73
C MET A 162 4.66 -0.69 7.35
N THR A 163 5.17 -1.72 6.69
CA THR A 163 5.65 -1.62 5.31
C THR A 163 4.49 -1.88 4.37
N VAL A 164 4.24 -0.92 3.48
CA VAL A 164 3.30 -1.10 2.37
C VAL A 164 4.13 -1.48 1.16
N GLU A 165 4.29 -2.78 0.93
CA GLU A 165 4.98 -3.31 -0.24
C GLU A 165 3.97 -3.79 -1.28
N PRO A 166 4.30 -3.71 -2.59
CA PRO A 166 3.56 -4.45 -3.60
C PRO A 166 3.62 -5.95 -3.29
N PRO A 167 2.51 -6.69 -3.45
CA PRO A 167 2.51 -8.13 -3.22
C PRO A 167 3.50 -8.82 -4.16
N LYS A 168 4.20 -9.84 -3.66
CA LYS A 168 5.21 -10.57 -4.43
C LYS A 168 4.59 -11.81 -5.06
N GLY A 169 4.66 -11.90 -6.38
CA GLY A 169 4.18 -13.01 -7.19
C GLY A 169 2.80 -12.75 -7.79
N ILE A 170 2.54 -13.40 -8.94
CA ILE A 170 1.31 -13.20 -9.72
C ILE A 170 0.05 -13.51 -8.89
N LYS A 171 0.06 -14.62 -8.12
CA LYS A 171 -1.07 -15.01 -7.27
C LYS A 171 -1.42 -13.95 -6.23
N ALA A 172 -0.41 -13.39 -5.57
CA ALA A 172 -0.61 -12.38 -4.52
C ALA A 172 -1.09 -11.05 -5.12
N ASN A 173 -0.55 -10.64 -6.27
CA ASN A 173 -1.05 -9.48 -7.02
C ASN A 173 -2.53 -9.66 -7.41
N LEU A 174 -2.88 -10.82 -7.97
CA LEU A 174 -4.25 -11.11 -8.37
C LEU A 174 -5.22 -11.08 -7.19
N LEU A 175 -4.85 -11.72 -6.07
CA LEU A 175 -5.66 -11.73 -4.86
C LEU A 175 -5.89 -10.30 -4.34
N ARG A 176 -4.83 -9.48 -4.28
CA ARG A 176 -4.93 -8.07 -3.87
C ARG A 176 -5.87 -7.28 -4.76
N SER A 177 -5.74 -7.38 -6.08
CA SER A 177 -6.64 -6.68 -7.00
C SER A 177 -8.09 -7.11 -6.80
N TYR A 178 -8.33 -8.41 -6.59
CA TYR A 178 -9.68 -8.96 -6.42
C TYR A 178 -10.36 -8.61 -5.10
N MET A 179 -9.61 -8.49 -4.00
CA MET A 179 -10.16 -8.05 -2.70
C MET A 179 -10.81 -6.67 -2.76
N GLY A 180 -10.47 -5.85 -3.77
CA GLY A 180 -11.07 -4.53 -3.96
C GLY A 180 -12.46 -4.51 -4.60
N PHE A 181 -12.92 -5.63 -5.18
CA PHE A 181 -14.21 -5.68 -5.89
C PHE A 181 -15.31 -6.26 -5.00
N THR A 182 -16.46 -5.58 -4.98
CA THR A 182 -17.66 -6.04 -4.27
C THR A 182 -18.57 -6.86 -5.19
N ASP A 183 -19.45 -7.68 -4.60
CA ASP A 183 -20.47 -8.40 -5.38
C ASP A 183 -21.36 -7.45 -6.19
N ASP A 184 -21.71 -6.29 -5.62
CA ASP A 184 -22.44 -5.25 -6.34
C ASP A 184 -21.69 -4.82 -7.59
N PHE A 185 -20.37 -4.57 -7.50
CA PHE A 185 -19.55 -4.21 -8.64
C PHE A 185 -19.54 -5.32 -9.71
N LEU A 186 -19.36 -6.56 -9.29
CA LEU A 186 -19.28 -7.71 -10.19
C LEU A 186 -20.60 -8.02 -10.92
N ASN A 187 -21.73 -7.46 -10.48
CA ASN A 187 -23.05 -7.67 -11.06
C ASN A 187 -23.62 -6.43 -11.80
N GLN A 188 -22.84 -5.35 -11.94
CA GLN A 188 -23.32 -4.07 -12.50
C GLN A 188 -23.53 -4.03 -14.03
N CYS A 189 -23.10 -5.05 -14.79
CA CYS A 189 -23.18 -5.07 -16.26
C CYS A 189 -24.37 -5.83 -16.85
N GLY A 190 -25.46 -6.03 -16.08
CA GLY A 190 -26.71 -6.59 -16.59
C GLY A 190 -26.55 -7.95 -17.29
N ASN A 191 -26.86 -8.02 -18.58
CA ASN A 191 -26.71 -9.24 -19.38
C ASN A 191 -25.26 -9.62 -19.70
N LYS A 192 -24.29 -8.74 -19.42
CA LYS A 192 -22.85 -8.96 -19.68
C LYS A 192 -22.00 -9.21 -18.44
N VAL A 193 -22.63 -9.72 -17.38
CA VAL A 193 -21.95 -10.00 -16.11
C VAL A 193 -20.88 -11.08 -16.26
N SER A 194 -21.10 -12.07 -17.13
CA SER A 194 -20.10 -13.11 -17.40
C SER A 194 -18.85 -12.50 -18.04
N GLU A 195 -19.05 -11.68 -19.07
CA GLU A 195 -18.02 -11.01 -19.84
C GLU A 195 -17.20 -10.07 -18.95
N LEU A 196 -17.88 -9.29 -18.09
CA LEU A 196 -17.22 -8.44 -17.10
C LEU A 196 -16.26 -9.27 -16.23
N LYS A 197 -16.72 -10.39 -15.66
CA LYS A 197 -15.90 -11.23 -14.77
C LYS A 197 -14.67 -11.81 -15.47
N HIS A 198 -14.81 -12.31 -16.70
CA HIS A 198 -13.70 -12.87 -17.48
C HIS A 198 -12.69 -11.80 -17.91
N LEU A 199 -13.16 -10.65 -18.40
CA LEU A 199 -12.30 -9.55 -18.83
C LEU A 199 -11.61 -8.87 -17.66
N LEU A 200 -12.31 -8.73 -16.53
CA LEU A 200 -11.74 -8.22 -15.29
C LEU A 200 -10.61 -9.13 -14.78
N LEU A 201 -10.82 -10.45 -14.79
CA LEU A 201 -9.78 -11.42 -14.44
C LEU A 201 -8.54 -11.26 -15.32
N SER A 202 -8.76 -11.15 -16.63
CA SER A 202 -7.70 -10.99 -17.62
C SER A 202 -6.91 -9.70 -17.38
N LEU A 203 -7.60 -8.61 -17.06
CA LEU A 203 -6.99 -7.32 -16.77
C LEU A 203 -6.18 -7.32 -15.46
N CYS A 204 -6.73 -7.89 -14.39
CA CYS A 204 -6.01 -8.02 -13.12
C CYS A 204 -4.79 -8.95 -13.24
N LEU A 205 -4.91 -10.03 -14.01
CA LEU A 205 -3.78 -10.91 -14.31
C LEU A 205 -2.70 -10.17 -15.11
N PHE A 206 -3.09 -9.43 -16.15
CA PHE A 206 -2.18 -8.60 -16.94
C PHE A 206 -1.43 -7.59 -16.06
N HIS A 207 -2.16 -6.86 -15.21
CA HIS A 207 -1.56 -5.93 -14.25
C HIS A 207 -0.53 -6.61 -13.33
N GLY A 208 -0.89 -7.76 -12.74
CA GLY A 208 0.02 -8.54 -11.91
C GLY A 208 1.26 -9.03 -12.67
N VAL A 209 1.12 -9.46 -13.92
CA VAL A 209 2.25 -9.85 -14.78
C VAL A 209 3.17 -8.68 -15.07
N VAL A 210 2.61 -7.51 -15.38
CA VAL A 210 3.37 -6.29 -15.67
C VAL A 210 4.17 -5.84 -14.44
N ILE A 211 3.56 -5.84 -13.25
CA ILE A 211 4.26 -5.55 -11.99
C ILE A 211 5.41 -6.52 -11.76
N GLU A 212 5.17 -7.83 -11.88
CA GLU A 212 6.18 -8.86 -11.65
C GLU A 212 7.30 -8.80 -12.69
N ARG A 213 6.99 -8.43 -13.93
CA ARG A 213 7.97 -8.28 -15.01
C ARG A 213 8.99 -7.19 -14.71
N ARG A 214 8.66 -6.14 -13.95
CA ARG A 214 9.61 -5.09 -13.54
C ARG A 214 10.80 -5.66 -12.75
N LYS A 215 10.64 -6.79 -12.05
CA LYS A 215 11.70 -7.42 -11.25
C LYS A 215 12.89 -7.90 -12.08
N PHE A 216 12.71 -8.05 -13.39
CA PHE A 216 13.76 -8.48 -14.31
C PHE A 216 14.59 -7.31 -14.86
N GLY A 217 14.43 -6.10 -14.30
CA GLY A 217 15.19 -4.91 -14.72
C GLY A 217 15.03 -4.65 -16.22
N ALA A 218 16.14 -4.40 -16.91
CA ALA A 218 16.17 -4.13 -18.33
C ALA A 218 15.60 -5.28 -19.21
N LEU A 219 15.64 -6.54 -18.75
CA LEU A 219 15.02 -7.68 -19.47
C LEU A 219 13.48 -7.64 -19.39
N GLY A 220 12.95 -7.03 -18.33
CA GLY A 220 11.53 -6.77 -18.16
C GLY A 220 11.09 -5.58 -18.99
N PHE A 221 11.70 -4.42 -18.70
CA PHE A 221 11.46 -3.13 -19.35
C PHE A 221 12.78 -2.37 -19.48
N ASN A 222 13.13 -1.91 -20.68
CA ASN A 222 14.34 -1.12 -20.92
C ASN A 222 14.39 0.16 -20.07
N ILE A 223 13.23 0.80 -19.90
CA ILE A 223 13.02 1.94 -19.02
C ILE A 223 11.96 1.54 -18.00
N PRO A 224 12.26 1.55 -16.69
CA PRO A 224 11.28 1.14 -15.69
C PRO A 224 10.13 2.16 -15.63
N TYR A 225 8.91 1.66 -15.80
CA TYR A 225 7.69 2.42 -15.54
C TYR A 225 7.08 2.00 -14.20
N GLU A 226 6.48 2.94 -13.49
CA GLU A 226 5.87 2.73 -12.18
C GLU A 226 4.37 2.46 -12.32
N PHE A 227 4.02 1.22 -12.70
CA PHE A 227 2.61 0.81 -12.74
C PHE A 227 2.01 0.79 -11.33
N THR A 228 0.85 1.43 -11.17
CA THR A 228 0.14 1.64 -9.92
C THR A 228 -1.25 1.00 -9.93
N ASP A 229 -1.86 0.87 -8.75
CA ASP A 229 -3.27 0.51 -8.62
C ASP A 229 -4.20 1.55 -9.31
N GLY A 230 -3.71 2.78 -9.54
CA GLY A 230 -4.42 3.82 -10.29
C GLY A 230 -4.63 3.45 -11.75
N ASP A 231 -3.59 2.93 -12.40
CA ASP A 231 -3.64 2.51 -13.80
C ASP A 231 -4.63 1.37 -14.01
N LEU A 232 -4.62 0.39 -13.09
CA LEU A 232 -5.61 -0.68 -13.07
C LEU A 232 -7.03 -0.14 -12.90
N ARG A 233 -7.26 0.77 -11.95
CA ARG A 233 -8.60 1.36 -11.71
C ARG A 233 -9.14 2.08 -12.95
N ILE A 234 -8.31 2.80 -13.68
CA ILE A 234 -8.70 3.46 -14.93
C ILE A 234 -9.11 2.42 -15.97
N CYS A 235 -8.30 1.38 -16.19
CA CYS A 235 -8.66 0.29 -17.12
C CYS A 235 -9.96 -0.42 -16.72
N VAL A 236 -10.18 -0.68 -15.42
CA VAL A 236 -11.40 -1.32 -14.92
C VAL A 236 -12.63 -0.42 -15.16
N SER A 237 -12.49 0.89 -14.92
CA SER A 237 -13.54 1.87 -15.19
C SER A 237 -13.91 1.91 -16.67
N GLN A 238 -12.91 1.98 -17.55
CA GLN A 238 -13.11 1.94 -19.00
C GLN A 238 -13.75 0.63 -19.46
N LEU A 239 -13.29 -0.52 -18.95
CA LEU A 239 -13.89 -1.83 -19.22
C LEU A 239 -15.39 -1.81 -18.91
N LYS A 240 -15.76 -1.34 -17.72
CA LYS A 240 -17.17 -1.23 -17.31
C LYS A 240 -17.95 -0.31 -18.23
N MET A 241 -17.44 0.89 -18.51
CA MET A 241 -18.07 1.88 -19.39
C MET A 241 -18.36 1.26 -20.77
N PHE A 242 -17.37 0.65 -21.41
CA PHE A 242 -17.53 0.02 -22.72
C PHE A 242 -18.51 -1.15 -22.73
N LEU A 243 -18.55 -1.96 -21.66
CA LEU A 243 -19.51 -3.06 -21.56
C LEU A 243 -20.95 -2.57 -21.43
N ILE A 244 -21.18 -1.43 -20.76
CA ILE A 244 -22.49 -0.82 -20.58
C ILE A 244 -22.96 -0.11 -21.86
N GLU A 245 -22.09 0.67 -22.50
CA GLU A 245 -22.46 1.54 -23.62
C GLU A 245 -22.68 0.82 -24.95
N TYR A 246 -21.85 -0.18 -25.25
CA TYR A 246 -21.90 -0.86 -26.54
C TYR A 246 -22.81 -2.07 -26.47
N ALA A 247 -23.45 -2.47 -27.57
CA ALA A 247 -24.20 -3.74 -27.60
C ALA A 247 -23.26 -4.95 -27.66
N GLU A 248 -22.25 -4.88 -28.54
CA GLU A 248 -21.20 -5.88 -28.69
C GLU A 248 -19.95 -5.49 -27.90
N ILE A 249 -19.08 -6.45 -27.57
CA ILE A 249 -17.84 -6.18 -26.82
C ILE A 249 -16.81 -5.56 -27.77
N PRO A 250 -16.38 -4.30 -27.56
CA PRO A 250 -15.41 -3.67 -28.44
C PRO A 250 -13.97 -4.11 -28.08
N PHE A 251 -13.65 -5.40 -28.26
CA PHE A 251 -12.40 -6.00 -27.76
C PHE A 251 -11.14 -5.30 -28.29
N LYS A 252 -11.14 -4.87 -29.56
CA LYS A 252 -10.03 -4.10 -30.15
C LYS A 252 -9.80 -2.78 -29.42
N VAL A 253 -10.88 -2.08 -29.05
CA VAL A 253 -10.80 -0.82 -28.31
C VAL A 253 -10.28 -1.07 -26.91
N LEU A 254 -10.79 -2.09 -26.21
CA LEU A 254 -10.34 -2.45 -24.87
C LEU A 254 -8.84 -2.79 -24.82
N VAL A 255 -8.35 -3.56 -25.78
CA VAL A 255 -6.92 -3.89 -25.88
C VAL A 255 -6.09 -2.65 -26.20
N TYR A 256 -6.58 -1.78 -27.08
CA TYR A 256 -5.89 -0.55 -27.43
C TYR A 256 -5.80 0.42 -26.25
N THR A 257 -6.91 0.68 -25.55
CA THR A 257 -6.94 1.60 -24.41
C THR A 257 -6.11 1.06 -23.24
N ALA A 258 -6.27 -0.21 -22.87
CA ALA A 258 -5.49 -0.78 -21.78
C ALA A 258 -4.00 -0.88 -22.13
N GLY A 259 -3.67 -1.43 -23.30
CA GLY A 259 -2.30 -1.76 -23.67
C GLY A 259 -1.48 -0.61 -24.22
N HIS A 260 -2.05 0.25 -25.06
CA HIS A 260 -1.30 1.33 -25.73
C HIS A 260 -1.43 2.67 -25.00
N ILE A 261 -2.61 2.95 -24.43
CA ILE A 261 -2.87 4.26 -23.81
C ILE A 261 -2.51 4.23 -22.32
N ASN A 262 -3.00 3.26 -21.56
CA ASN A 262 -2.82 3.27 -20.11
C ASN A 262 -1.49 2.63 -19.68
N TYR A 263 -1.12 1.48 -20.25
CA TYR A 263 0.11 0.75 -19.87
C TYR A 263 1.28 0.91 -20.85
N GLY A 264 1.02 1.46 -22.04
CA GLY A 264 2.00 1.60 -23.12
C GLY A 264 2.45 3.02 -23.40
N GLY A 265 1.87 4.00 -22.68
CA GLY A 265 2.20 5.42 -22.79
C GLY A 265 3.51 5.81 -22.14
#